data_AF-A0A6V8M1S8-F1
#
_entry.id   AF-A0A6V8M1S8-F1
#
_cell.length_a   1.000
_cell.length_b   1.000
_cell.length_c   1.000
_cell.angle_alpha   90.00
_cell.angle_beta   90.00
_cell.angle_gamma   90.00
#
_symmetry.space_group_name_H-M   'P 1'
#
loop_
_entity.id
_entity.type
_entity.pdbx_description
1 polymer ?
#
loop_
_entity_poly.entity_id
_entity_poly.type
_entity_poly.pdbx_seq_one_letter_code
_entity_poly.pdbx_strand_id
1 'polypeptide(L)'
;MSITILHNPVDGVSRDFLASLGLQEPDKDDTDVVVSGQPVRLISDHAKAVAACPGFGCYPVLVYEADGAVHVLNGPTTWQQCLDFMNAPWGENAPPVSREMTRLEFLARFTEAELVLLKGLEFSDPNVGLFWEEWRAATAIRTDDARTVNAVQRMEAAGLIAAGRAAEILGA
;
A
#
# COMPACT_ATOMS: atom_id res chain seq x y z
N MET A 1 14.92 -17.76 -5.83
CA MET A 1 13.54 -17.33 -5.64
C MET A 1 12.84 -18.38 -4.79
N SER A 2 12.22 -18.00 -3.68
CA SER A 2 11.43 -18.90 -2.84
C SER A 2 10.07 -18.27 -2.55
N ILE A 3 9.03 -19.11 -2.44
CA ILE A 3 7.67 -18.68 -2.11
C ILE A 3 7.23 -19.47 -0.89
N THR A 4 6.87 -18.75 0.17
CA THR A 4 6.31 -19.34 1.38
C THR A 4 4.96 -18.72 1.69
N ILE A 5 3.95 -19.53 1.97
CA ILE A 5 2.67 -19.07 2.52
C ILE A 5 2.66 -19.41 4.01
N LEU A 6 2.42 -18.39 4.84
CA LEU A 6 2.10 -18.58 6.25
C LEU A 6 0.59 -18.69 6.36
N HIS A 7 0.12 -19.79 6.93
CA HIS A 7 -1.28 -20.11 7.12
C HIS A 7 -1.57 -20.27 8.62
N ASN A 8 -2.83 -20.01 9.00
CA ASN A 8 -3.32 -20.31 10.32
C ASN A 8 -4.68 -21.03 10.24
N PRO A 9 -4.80 -22.27 10.73
CA PRO A 9 -6.05 -23.04 10.63
C PRO A 9 -7.19 -22.45 11.47
N VAL A 10 -6.91 -21.59 12.47
CA VAL A 10 -7.98 -20.92 13.23
C VAL A 10 -8.49 -19.65 12.55
N ASP A 11 -7.76 -19.10 11.58
CA ASP A 11 -8.14 -17.87 10.86
C ASP A 11 -9.01 -18.19 9.63
N GLY A 12 -10.22 -17.60 9.58
CA GLY A 12 -11.18 -17.86 8.52
C GLY A 12 -10.70 -17.42 7.14
N VAL A 13 -10.09 -16.23 7.05
CA VAL A 13 -9.58 -15.69 5.78
C VAL A 13 -8.43 -16.55 5.25
N SER A 14 -7.57 -17.02 6.14
CA SER A 14 -6.46 -17.91 5.80
C SER A 14 -6.93 -19.26 5.26
N ARG A 15 -7.98 -19.85 5.85
CA ARG A 15 -8.61 -21.08 5.33
C ARG A 15 -9.26 -20.86 3.97
N ASP A 16 -10.03 -19.78 3.82
CA ASP A 16 -10.71 -19.46 2.56
C ASP A 16 -9.71 -19.22 1.43
N PHE A 17 -8.58 -18.56 1.74
CA PHE A 17 -7.48 -18.39 0.81
C PHE A 17 -6.91 -19.74 0.35
N LEU A 18 -6.53 -20.65 1.27
CA LEU A 18 -6.03 -21.98 0.88
C LEU A 18 -7.05 -22.79 0.06
N ALA A 19 -8.32 -22.74 0.45
CA ALA A 19 -9.40 -23.38 -0.29
C ALA A 19 -9.52 -22.82 -1.72
N SER A 20 -9.31 -21.51 -1.91
CA SER A 20 -9.29 -20.89 -3.25
C SER A 20 -8.15 -21.39 -4.13
N LEU A 21 -7.07 -21.88 -3.53
CA LEU A 21 -5.93 -22.49 -4.23
C LEU A 21 -6.16 -23.99 -4.53
N GLY A 22 -7.28 -24.57 -4.08
CA GLY A 22 -7.54 -26.00 -4.16
C GLY A 22 -6.67 -26.83 -3.20
N LEU A 23 -6.09 -26.20 -2.19
CA LEU A 23 -5.23 -26.86 -1.21
C LEU A 23 -6.05 -27.33 0.00
N GLN A 24 -5.68 -28.50 0.52
CA GLN A 24 -6.16 -28.94 1.83
C GLN A 24 -5.29 -28.32 2.93
N GLU A 25 -5.91 -28.06 4.09
CA GLU A 25 -5.18 -27.60 5.27
C GLU A 25 -4.12 -28.65 5.68
N PRO A 26 -2.85 -28.25 5.87
CA PRO A 26 -1.82 -29.16 6.36
C PRO A 26 -2.13 -29.61 7.79
N ASP A 27 -1.85 -30.87 8.09
CA ASP A 27 -1.91 -31.39 9.46
C ASP A 27 -0.67 -30.94 10.26
N LYS A 28 -0.63 -29.63 10.57
CA LYS A 28 0.32 -28.92 11.45
C LYS A 28 1.79 -28.87 11.03
N ASP A 29 2.22 -29.68 10.07
CA ASP A 29 3.58 -29.65 9.54
C ASP A 29 3.74 -28.77 8.30
N ASP A 30 4.99 -28.37 8.06
CA ASP A 30 5.36 -27.62 6.87
C ASP A 30 5.17 -28.55 5.67
N THR A 31 4.41 -28.11 4.69
CA THR A 31 4.13 -28.90 3.49
C THR A 31 4.57 -28.14 2.26
N ASP A 32 5.26 -28.79 1.34
CA ASP A 32 5.52 -28.24 0.03
C ASP A 32 4.38 -28.60 -0.92
N VAL A 33 3.82 -27.58 -1.59
CA VAL A 33 2.71 -27.70 -2.53
C VAL A 33 3.07 -27.05 -3.86
N VAL A 34 2.27 -27.31 -4.89
CA VAL A 34 2.42 -26.64 -6.19
C VAL A 34 1.16 -25.83 -6.47
N VAL A 35 1.31 -24.51 -6.63
CA VAL A 35 0.21 -23.59 -6.94
C VAL A 35 0.47 -22.99 -8.31
N SER A 36 -0.41 -23.26 -9.27
CA SER A 36 -0.28 -22.81 -10.67
C SER A 36 1.11 -23.10 -11.30
N GLY A 37 1.72 -24.23 -10.93
CA GLY A 37 3.03 -24.65 -11.42
C GLY A 37 4.23 -24.08 -10.64
N GLN A 38 4.02 -23.26 -9.62
CA GLN A 38 5.08 -22.76 -8.75
C GLN A 38 5.19 -23.59 -7.47
N PRO A 39 6.41 -24.01 -7.06
CA PRO A 39 6.61 -24.64 -5.76
C PRO A 39 6.42 -23.60 -4.65
N VAL A 40 5.59 -23.95 -3.67
CA VAL A 40 5.26 -23.09 -2.54
C VAL A 40 5.40 -23.88 -1.26
N ARG A 41 6.16 -23.35 -0.30
CA ARG A 41 6.23 -23.91 1.05
C ARG A 41 5.06 -23.36 1.87
N LEU A 42 4.31 -24.22 2.52
CA LEU A 42 3.19 -23.84 3.38
C LEU A 42 3.55 -24.10 4.84
N ILE A 43 3.48 -23.08 5.69
CA ILE A 43 3.76 -23.16 7.13
C ILE A 43 2.47 -22.85 7.89
N SER A 44 1.94 -23.86 8.57
CA SER A 44 0.69 -23.75 9.35
C SER A 44 0.92 -23.60 10.86
N ASP A 45 2.12 -23.90 11.35
CA ASP A 45 2.48 -23.72 12.76
C ASP A 45 2.86 -22.25 13.04
N HIS A 46 2.24 -21.65 14.05
CA HIS A 46 2.45 -20.24 14.37
C HIS A 46 3.89 -19.94 14.82
N ALA A 47 4.52 -20.82 15.61
CA ALA A 47 5.88 -20.58 16.09
C ALA A 47 6.88 -20.63 14.93
N LYS A 48 6.70 -21.57 13.98
CA LYS A 48 7.50 -21.62 12.75
C LYS A 48 7.23 -20.43 11.84
N ALA A 49 5.98 -19.97 11.72
CA ALA A 49 5.64 -18.77 10.95
C ALA A 49 6.33 -17.51 11.50
N VAL A 50 6.33 -17.34 12.83
CA VAL A 50 7.05 -16.23 13.49
C VAL A 50 8.55 -16.34 13.30
N ALA A 51 9.11 -17.55 13.33
CA ALA A 51 10.53 -17.77 13.06
C ALA A 51 10.90 -17.48 11.60
N ALA A 52 10.00 -17.77 10.64
CA ALA A 52 10.21 -17.52 9.22
C ALA A 52 10.06 -16.03 8.86
N CYS A 53 9.12 -15.32 9.48
CA CYS A 53 8.86 -13.90 9.22
C CYS A 53 8.46 -13.18 10.52
N PRO A 54 9.41 -12.65 11.31
CA PRO A 54 9.07 -11.94 12.54
C PRO A 54 8.18 -10.71 12.26
N GLY A 55 7.09 -10.57 13.03
CA GLY A 55 6.23 -9.36 12.99
C GLY A 55 5.31 -9.25 11.77
N PHE A 56 4.96 -10.34 11.09
CA PHE A 56 3.91 -10.29 10.06
C PHE A 56 2.56 -9.83 10.67
N GLY A 57 1.74 -9.15 9.87
CA GLY A 57 0.58 -8.40 10.37
C GLY A 57 -0.71 -9.22 10.53
N CYS A 58 -0.95 -10.19 9.64
CA CYS A 58 -2.15 -11.04 9.66
C CYS A 58 -1.91 -12.32 8.87
N TYR A 59 -2.80 -13.31 9.01
CA TYR A 59 -2.85 -14.47 8.13
C TYR A 59 -3.91 -14.29 7.04
N PRO A 60 -3.73 -14.90 5.85
CA PRO A 60 -2.50 -15.55 5.38
C PRO A 60 -1.39 -14.53 5.10
N VAL A 61 -0.14 -14.98 4.93
CA VAL A 61 0.99 -14.15 4.50
C VAL A 61 1.68 -14.83 3.33
N LEU A 62 2.04 -14.08 2.29
CA LEU A 62 3.01 -14.53 1.31
C LEU A 62 4.37 -13.91 1.65
N VAL A 63 5.36 -14.76 1.85
CA VAL A 63 6.77 -14.39 1.97
C VAL A 63 7.46 -14.80 0.67
N TYR A 64 8.02 -13.81 -0.02
CA TYR A 64 8.63 -13.95 -1.33
C TYR A 64 10.09 -13.52 -1.26
N GLU A 65 11.02 -14.43 -1.50
CA GLU A 65 12.45 -14.12 -1.49
C GLU A 65 12.98 -14.11 -2.93
N ALA A 66 13.46 -12.96 -3.37
CA ALA A 66 14.05 -12.78 -4.70
C ALA A 66 15.20 -11.76 -4.63
N ASP A 67 16.21 -11.96 -5.46
CA ASP A 67 17.35 -11.02 -5.61
C ASP A 67 18.05 -10.62 -4.30
N GLY A 68 18.06 -11.53 -3.32
CA GLY A 68 18.66 -11.30 -2.00
C GLY A 68 17.81 -10.48 -1.03
N ALA A 69 16.57 -10.13 -1.40
CA ALA A 69 15.60 -9.43 -0.56
C ALA A 69 14.42 -10.34 -0.19
N VAL A 70 13.80 -10.05 0.95
CA VAL A 70 12.56 -10.69 1.43
C VAL A 70 11.42 -9.69 1.29
N HIS A 71 10.37 -10.08 0.57
CA HIS A 71 9.16 -9.30 0.34
C HIS A 71 7.98 -9.98 1.03
N VAL A 72 7.14 -9.20 1.72
CA VAL A 72 6.04 -9.74 2.52
C VAL A 72 4.72 -9.10 2.10
N LEU A 73 3.75 -9.91 1.70
CA LEU A 73 2.38 -9.51 1.44
C LEU A 73 1.48 -10.08 2.54
N ASN A 74 0.85 -9.19 3.30
CA ASN A 74 -0.06 -9.55 4.39
C ASN A 74 -1.51 -9.63 3.88
N GLY A 75 -2.22 -10.69 4.25
CA GLY A 75 -3.64 -10.88 3.97
C GLY A 75 -4.04 -11.02 2.51
N PRO A 76 -3.28 -11.69 1.61
CA PRO A 76 -3.79 -11.98 0.28
C PRO A 76 -5.05 -12.85 0.36
N THR A 77 -6.04 -12.51 -0.45
CA THR A 77 -7.29 -13.27 -0.57
C THR A 77 -7.38 -14.07 -1.87
N THR A 78 -6.44 -13.87 -2.81
CA THR A 78 -6.38 -14.61 -4.08
C THR A 78 -4.94 -14.89 -4.50
N TRP A 79 -4.74 -15.94 -5.31
CA TRP A 79 -3.44 -16.21 -5.92
C TRP A 79 -2.99 -15.10 -6.88
N GLN A 80 -3.94 -14.45 -7.55
CA GLN A 80 -3.62 -13.35 -8.48
C GLN A 80 -2.93 -12.19 -7.75
N GLN A 81 -3.38 -11.83 -6.54
CA GLN A 81 -2.68 -10.84 -5.73
C GLN A 81 -1.24 -11.25 -5.39
N CYS A 82 -1.01 -12.54 -5.15
CA CYS A 82 0.34 -13.07 -4.92
C CYS A 82 1.19 -12.97 -6.19
N LEU A 83 0.64 -13.31 -7.36
CA LEU A 83 1.32 -13.19 -8.65
C LEU A 83 1.65 -11.73 -8.97
N ASP A 84 0.69 -10.81 -8.79
CA ASP A 84 0.88 -9.38 -9.04
C ASP A 84 1.97 -8.81 -8.12
N PHE A 85 1.98 -9.23 -6.86
CA PHE A 85 3.03 -8.89 -5.90
C PHE A 85 4.37 -9.45 -6.34
N MET A 86 4.50 -10.74 -6.61
CA MET A 86 5.79 -11.35 -7.01
C MET A 86 6.35 -10.77 -8.31
N ASN A 87 5.48 -10.41 -9.26
CA ASN A 87 5.84 -9.77 -10.52
C ASN A 87 6.05 -8.26 -10.39
N ALA A 88 5.80 -7.68 -9.21
CA ALA A 88 6.05 -6.28 -8.98
C ALA A 88 7.54 -5.98 -9.19
N PRO A 89 7.87 -4.83 -9.77
CA PRO A 89 9.24 -4.43 -9.97
C PRO A 89 9.85 -4.03 -8.63
N TRP A 90 10.57 -4.97 -8.00
CA TRP A 90 11.26 -4.76 -6.73
C TRP A 90 12.59 -4.00 -6.92
N GLY A 91 13.01 -3.24 -5.90
CA GLY A 91 14.31 -2.57 -5.88
C GLY A 91 14.45 -1.41 -6.88
N GLU A 92 15.67 -1.19 -7.40
CA GLU A 92 16.01 -0.09 -8.32
C GLU A 92 15.26 -0.14 -9.66
N ASN A 93 14.65 -1.28 -10.00
CA ASN A 93 13.83 -1.45 -11.20
C ASN A 93 12.36 -1.12 -10.99
N ALA A 94 11.93 -0.79 -9.76
CA ALA A 94 10.63 -0.17 -9.53
C ALA A 94 10.52 1.06 -10.43
N PRO A 95 9.55 1.16 -11.37
CA PRO A 95 9.35 2.39 -12.09
C PRO A 95 9.12 3.46 -11.02
N PRO A 96 9.79 4.63 -11.11
CA PRO A 96 9.48 5.72 -10.20
C PRO A 96 7.97 5.88 -10.27
N VAL A 97 7.29 5.70 -9.13
CA VAL A 97 5.84 5.89 -9.07
C VAL A 97 5.67 7.31 -9.57
N SER A 98 5.12 7.47 -10.78
CA SER A 98 4.96 8.79 -11.38
C SER A 98 3.88 9.48 -10.56
N ARG A 99 4.30 10.12 -9.47
CA ARG A 99 3.48 10.95 -8.59
C ARG A 99 3.21 12.32 -9.23
N GLU A 100 3.68 12.51 -10.46
CA GLU A 100 3.31 13.62 -11.32
C GLU A 100 1.87 13.44 -11.80
N MET A 101 1.03 14.38 -11.38
CA MET A 101 -0.33 14.54 -11.85
C MET A 101 -0.53 15.95 -12.37
N THR A 102 -1.51 16.11 -13.24
CA THR A 102 -1.97 17.43 -13.67
C THR A 102 -2.55 18.18 -12.47
N ARG A 103 -2.53 19.51 -12.58
CA ARG A 103 -3.14 20.41 -11.60
C ARG A 103 -4.61 20.08 -11.32
N LEU A 104 -5.35 19.64 -12.34
CA LEU A 104 -6.77 19.29 -12.24
C LEU A 104 -6.97 17.97 -11.50
N GLU A 105 -6.17 16.95 -11.79
CA GLU A 105 -6.18 15.67 -11.08
C GLU A 105 -5.87 15.84 -9.60
N PHE A 106 -4.95 16.76 -9.26
CA PHE A 106 -4.66 17.09 -7.86
C PHE A 106 -5.86 17.74 -7.16
N LEU A 107 -6.53 18.72 -7.79
CA LEU A 107 -7.73 19.34 -7.21
C LEU A 107 -8.88 18.34 -7.05
N ALA A 108 -9.01 17.35 -7.94
CA ALA A 108 -10.04 16.33 -7.86
C ALA A 108 -9.91 15.42 -6.62
N ARG A 109 -8.78 15.46 -5.90
CA ARG A 109 -8.60 14.74 -4.63
C ARG A 109 -9.20 15.46 -3.42
N PHE A 110 -9.50 16.74 -3.57
CA PHE A 110 -10.20 17.54 -2.57
C PHE A 110 -11.71 17.40 -2.77
N THR A 111 -12.46 17.52 -1.68
CA THR A 111 -13.91 17.68 -1.76
C THR A 111 -14.27 19.10 -2.21
N GLU A 112 -15.46 19.26 -2.78
CA GLU A 112 -15.95 20.58 -3.19
C GLU A 112 -16.00 21.58 -2.02
N ALA A 113 -16.40 21.13 -0.83
CA ALA A 113 -16.44 21.96 0.37
C ALA A 113 -15.05 22.45 0.80
N GLU A 114 -14.03 21.57 0.76
CA GLU A 114 -12.63 21.92 1.04
C GLU A 114 -12.12 22.95 0.02
N LEU A 115 -12.40 22.76 -1.27
CA LEU A 115 -11.98 23.70 -2.32
C LEU A 115 -12.64 25.07 -2.17
N VAL A 116 -13.93 25.14 -1.85
CA VAL A 116 -14.64 26.41 -1.63
C VAL A 116 -14.07 27.13 -0.40
N LEU A 117 -13.79 26.42 0.69
CA LEU A 117 -13.17 26.98 1.88
C LEU A 117 -11.77 27.55 1.57
N LEU A 118 -10.90 26.75 0.95
CA LEU A 118 -9.55 27.16 0.54
C LEU A 118 -9.58 28.33 -0.43
N LYS A 119 -10.57 28.36 -1.34
CA LYS A 119 -10.72 29.48 -2.28
C LYS A 119 -11.15 30.76 -1.57
N GLY A 120 -12.04 30.67 -0.58
CA GLY A 120 -12.46 31.81 0.24
C GLY A 120 -11.33 32.43 1.07
N LEU A 121 -10.30 31.63 1.40
CA LEU A 121 -9.14 32.05 2.20
C LEU A 121 -7.95 32.56 1.38
N GLU A 122 -8.01 32.48 0.04
CA GLU A 122 -6.87 32.79 -0.85
C GLU A 122 -6.26 34.18 -0.60
N PHE A 123 -7.08 35.18 -0.27
CA PHE A 123 -6.63 36.56 -0.07
C PHE A 123 -6.50 36.95 1.41
N SER A 124 -6.93 36.10 2.34
CA SER A 124 -6.97 36.38 3.78
C SER A 124 -6.00 35.53 4.60
N ASP A 125 -5.63 34.34 4.12
CA ASP A 125 -4.60 33.49 4.72
C ASP A 125 -3.37 33.43 3.80
N PRO A 126 -2.22 34.00 4.21
CA PRO A 126 -0.99 33.98 3.42
C PRO A 126 -0.51 32.57 3.04
N ASN A 127 -0.76 31.54 3.85
CA ASN A 127 -0.34 30.18 3.56
C ASN A 127 -1.22 29.55 2.47
N VAL A 128 -2.53 29.84 2.49
CA VAL A 128 -3.47 29.40 1.45
C VAL A 128 -3.23 30.17 0.16
N GLY A 129 -2.94 31.47 0.24
CA GLY A 129 -2.50 32.28 -0.89
C GLY A 129 -1.25 31.71 -1.56
N LEU A 130 -0.22 31.40 -0.77
CA LEU A 130 1.02 30.78 -1.27
C LEU A 130 0.74 29.42 -1.95
N PHE A 131 -0.11 28.58 -1.37
CA PHE A 131 -0.52 27.32 -1.99
C PHE A 131 -1.12 27.54 -3.39
N TRP A 132 -2.03 28.49 -3.54
CA TRP A 132 -2.65 28.78 -4.82
C TRP A 132 -1.67 29.37 -5.85
N GLU A 133 -0.70 30.17 -5.40
CA GLU A 133 0.38 30.68 -6.25
C GLU A 133 1.30 29.56 -6.75
N GLU A 134 1.77 28.70 -5.84
CA GLU A 134 2.61 27.55 -6.18
C GLU A 134 1.87 26.58 -7.12
N TRP A 135 0.61 26.29 -6.84
CA TRP A 135 -0.23 25.44 -7.69
C TRP A 135 -0.41 26.05 -9.09
N ARG A 136 -0.60 27.38 -9.21
CA ARG A 136 -0.71 28.05 -10.52
C ARG A 136 0.62 28.04 -11.29
N ALA A 137 1.74 28.22 -10.59
CA ALA A 137 3.07 28.23 -11.18
C ALA A 137 3.55 26.84 -11.60
N ALA A 138 3.06 25.78 -10.94
CA ALA A 138 3.45 24.41 -11.23
C ALA A 138 3.04 23.96 -12.65
N THR A 139 3.99 23.35 -13.36
CA THR A 139 3.73 22.69 -14.65
C THR A 139 3.05 21.32 -14.45
N ALA A 140 3.44 20.61 -13.38
CA ALA A 140 2.85 19.37 -12.90
C ALA A 140 2.92 19.35 -11.36
N ILE A 141 2.04 18.60 -10.72
CA ILE A 141 2.00 18.43 -9.27
C ILE A 141 2.63 17.09 -8.90
N ARG A 142 3.55 17.10 -7.94
CA ARG A 142 4.20 15.90 -7.42
C ARG A 142 3.80 15.67 -5.97
N THR A 143 3.12 14.56 -5.66
CA THR A 143 2.70 14.29 -4.27
C THR A 143 3.82 13.88 -3.33
N ASP A 144 5.04 13.67 -3.85
CA ASP A 144 6.25 13.47 -3.05
C ASP A 144 7.14 14.71 -2.95
N ASP A 145 6.80 15.80 -3.64
CA ASP A 145 7.54 17.05 -3.47
C ASP A 145 7.28 17.59 -2.07
N ALA A 146 8.37 17.90 -1.35
CA ALA A 146 8.29 18.36 0.03
C ALA A 146 7.40 19.61 0.17
N ARG A 147 7.32 20.48 -0.84
CA ARG A 147 6.43 21.66 -0.80
C ARG A 147 4.97 21.24 -0.85
N THR A 148 4.62 20.31 -1.73
CA THR A 148 3.26 19.76 -1.83
C THR A 148 2.85 19.03 -0.56
N VAL A 149 3.72 18.16 -0.03
CA VAL A 149 3.49 17.45 1.24
C VAL A 149 3.28 18.45 2.39
N ASN A 150 4.19 19.41 2.53
CA ASN A 150 4.12 20.41 3.60
C ASN A 150 2.90 21.33 3.46
N ALA A 151 2.46 21.65 2.25
CA ALA A 151 1.26 22.47 2.04
C ALA A 151 0.00 21.72 2.50
N VAL A 152 -0.18 20.47 2.08
CA VAL A 152 -1.35 19.66 2.44
C VAL A 152 -1.37 19.33 3.94
N GLN A 153 -0.23 18.98 4.53
CA GLN A 153 -0.13 18.74 5.98
C GLN A 153 -0.42 20.00 6.81
N ARG A 154 0.00 21.18 6.33
CA ARG A 154 -0.32 22.44 7.00
C ARG A 154 -1.82 22.77 6.94
N MET A 155 -2.49 22.45 5.84
CA MET A 155 -3.95 22.62 5.74
C MET A 155 -4.69 21.77 6.76
N GLU A 156 -4.24 20.53 6.99
CA GLU A 156 -4.81 19.65 8.01
C GLU A 156 -4.54 20.18 9.43
N ALA A 157 -3.30 20.58 9.71
CA ALA A 157 -2.93 21.15 11.00
C ALA A 157 -3.69 22.46 11.32
N ALA A 158 -4.03 23.24 10.30
CA ALA A 158 -4.83 24.45 10.41
C ALA A 158 -6.35 24.19 10.46
N GLY A 159 -6.79 22.94 10.33
CA GLY A 159 -8.21 22.56 10.32
C GLY A 159 -8.96 22.97 9.05
N LEU A 160 -8.24 23.27 7.96
CA LEU A 160 -8.82 23.63 6.65
C LEU A 160 -9.29 22.39 5.87
N ILE A 161 -8.71 21.24 6.18
CA ILE A 161 -9.17 19.92 5.75
C ILE A 161 -9.30 19.02 7.00
N ALA A 162 -10.15 18.00 6.94
CA ALA A 162 -10.37 17.13 8.09
C ALA A 162 -9.12 16.27 8.41
N ALA A 163 -8.97 15.84 9.67
CA ALA A 163 -7.88 14.96 10.07
C ALA A 163 -7.91 13.64 9.30
N GLY A 164 -6.76 13.21 8.79
CA GLY A 164 -6.58 12.04 7.91
C GLY A 164 -6.65 12.38 6.41
N ARG A 165 -7.21 13.53 6.04
CA ARG A 165 -7.37 13.91 4.62
C ARG A 165 -6.04 14.18 3.93
N ALA A 166 -5.01 14.60 4.67
CA ALA A 166 -3.70 14.83 4.07
C ALA A 166 -3.11 13.56 3.46
N ALA A 167 -3.26 12.41 4.14
CA ALA A 167 -2.79 11.12 3.63
C ALA A 167 -3.56 10.69 2.37
N GLU A 168 -4.89 10.86 2.39
CA GLU A 168 -5.76 10.54 1.24
C GLU A 168 -5.43 11.41 0.01
N ILE A 169 -5.20 12.71 0.19
CA ILE A 169 -4.86 13.63 -0.90
C ILE A 169 -3.48 13.33 -1.47
N LEU A 170 -2.50 12.97 -0.64
CA LEU A 170 -1.14 12.65 -1.10
C LEU A 170 -1.06 11.24 -1.71
N GLY A 171 -2.04 10.38 -1.44
CA GLY A 171 -2.04 8.98 -1.87
C GLY A 171 -0.97 8.16 -1.14
N ALA A 172 -0.78 8.45 0.16
CA ALA A 172 0.17 7.81 1.06
C ALA A 172 -0.50 6.72 1.89
#